data_AF-A0A842RHG5-F1
#
_entry.id   AF-A0A842RHG5-F1
#
_cell.length_a   1.000
_cell.length_b   1.000
_cell.length_c   1.000
_cell.angle_alpha   90.00
_cell.angle_beta   90.00
_cell.angle_gamma   90.00
#
_symmetry.space_group_name_H-M   'P 1'
#
loop_
_entity.id
_entity.type
_entity.pdbx_description
1 polymer ?
#
loop_
_entity_poly.entity_id
_entity_poly.type
_entity_poly.pdbx_seq_one_letter_code
_entity_poly.pdbx_strand_id
1 'polypeptide(L)'
;MAQFNQESEKKEFLGYLMLGLSLLIIVLLIFFSFMKADYQGDNYRMYSSGKYYLNSFTFSFTANEKYENINFSTAVPVLFWIGILICSIGSLYYIFIADGLISFLQMLLHSIGGILGLIASFMYLNFGKRVIDQTSPEWHFTAGFIITFAVYGLFILAGLGVLILSIVGVIIAKREEKITKRKNRELKQKRYHENLKEAKTLIKLGRKQKENGQYHHAKKSFEKALELVPRYATPKEELKDIKKLIEKQQADQLIAEGQELLSNYYFIKAIEKFDEAIKIYPKSTKANELKEKAREKKIQTLIEEFNALLSQEKINEAKAKIGELRNFDPTNLNIKKLQNKIQEAKDKVMKAKVKKREDTLRNIINTYSRIKLTNMAELLEFESTIELQRWILNLPDKSGFYIEGSEVVIAEKLQKETSEAEAAIAKLLNDFEQFEQEGRGKV
;
A
#
# COMPACT_ATOMS: atom_id res chain seq x y z
N MET A 1 -19.09 15.70 4.74
CA MET A 1 -19.43 14.50 5.55
C MET A 1 -19.70 14.86 7.00
N ALA A 2 -18.90 15.70 7.67
CA ALA A 2 -19.12 16.09 9.07
C ALA A 2 -20.48 16.75 9.39
N GLN A 3 -21.06 17.55 8.48
CA GLN A 3 -22.39 18.15 8.69
C GLN A 3 -23.56 17.15 8.63
N PHE A 4 -23.36 15.96 8.05
CA PHE A 4 -24.43 14.97 7.91
C PHE A 4 -24.67 14.18 9.22
N ASN A 5 -23.67 14.11 10.10
CA ASN A 5 -23.79 13.41 11.39
C ASN A 5 -24.60 14.20 12.43
N GLN A 6 -24.52 15.54 12.41
CA GLN A 6 -25.22 16.37 13.41
C GLN A 6 -26.74 16.33 13.31
N GLU A 7 -27.32 16.09 12.13
CA GLU A 7 -28.77 15.96 11.98
C GLU A 7 -29.29 14.59 12.43
N SER A 8 -28.48 13.54 12.31
CA SER A 8 -28.83 12.19 12.78
C SER A 8 -28.90 12.15 14.31
N GLU A 9 -27.88 12.68 14.99
CA GLU A 9 -27.79 12.70 16.46
C GLU A 9 -28.92 13.54 17.10
N LYS A 10 -29.32 14.64 16.46
CA LYS A 10 -30.46 15.45 16.94
C LYS A 10 -31.79 14.70 16.90
N LYS A 11 -32.00 13.85 15.88
CA LYS A 11 -33.23 13.05 15.77
C LYS A 11 -33.29 11.95 16.82
N GLU A 12 -32.16 11.29 17.09
CA GLU A 12 -32.07 10.29 18.15
C GLU A 12 -32.31 10.91 19.54
N PHE A 13 -31.70 12.06 19.83
CA PHE A 13 -31.89 12.75 21.11
C PHE A 13 -33.34 13.15 21.38
N LEU A 14 -34.05 13.67 20.37
CA LEU A 14 -35.48 14.01 20.50
C LEU A 14 -36.33 12.76 20.78
N GLY A 15 -35.96 11.62 20.18
CA GLY A 15 -36.63 10.34 20.43
C GLY A 15 -36.54 9.88 21.88
N TYR A 16 -35.35 9.95 22.48
CA TYR A 16 -35.15 9.58 23.89
C TYR A 16 -35.86 10.51 24.87
N LEU A 17 -35.88 11.81 24.59
CA LEU A 17 -36.57 12.80 25.42
C LEU A 17 -38.08 12.53 25.50
N MET A 18 -38.69 12.22 24.35
CA MET A 18 -40.12 11.92 24.25
C MET A 18 -40.48 10.60 24.94
N LEU A 19 -39.60 9.58 24.85
CA LEU A 19 -39.70 8.32 25.59
C LEU A 19 -39.69 8.54 27.11
N GLY A 20 -38.79 9.39 27.60
CA GLY A 20 -38.71 9.75 29.02
C GLY A 20 -39.97 10.45 29.54
N LEU A 21 -40.50 11.41 28.78
CA LEU A 21 -41.76 12.10 29.11
C LEU A 21 -42.97 11.14 29.13
N SER A 22 -43.03 10.19 28.20
CA SER A 22 -44.10 9.19 28.15
C SER A 22 -44.10 8.29 29.39
N LEU A 23 -42.92 7.83 29.81
CA LEU A 23 -42.75 7.05 31.03
C LEU A 23 -43.12 7.84 32.29
N LEU A 24 -42.75 9.12 32.35
CA LEU A 24 -43.11 10.01 33.47
C LEU A 24 -44.64 10.13 33.63
N ILE A 25 -45.38 10.29 32.52
CA ILE A 25 -46.84 10.40 32.53
C ILE A 25 -47.47 9.08 33.03
N ILE A 26 -46.96 7.93 32.59
CA ILE A 26 -47.43 6.62 33.07
C ILE A 26 -47.21 6.48 34.58
N VAL A 27 -46.03 6.86 35.08
CA VAL A 27 -45.73 6.85 36.52
C VAL A 27 -46.67 7.77 37.30
N LEU A 28 -46.96 8.95 36.79
CA LEU A 28 -47.91 9.88 37.41
C LEU A 28 -49.33 9.32 37.42
N LEU A 29 -49.79 8.70 36.34
CA LEU A 29 -51.11 8.06 36.27
C LEU A 29 -51.20 6.89 37.27
N ILE A 30 -50.17 6.07 37.39
CA ILE A 30 -50.09 5.00 38.40
C ILE A 30 -50.14 5.61 39.80
N PHE A 31 -49.35 6.66 40.06
CA PHE A 31 -49.33 7.36 41.34
C PHE A 31 -50.70 7.93 41.74
N PHE A 32 -51.42 8.58 40.81
CA PHE A 32 -52.77 9.08 41.05
C PHE A 32 -53.81 7.97 41.20
N SER A 33 -53.60 6.81 40.56
CA SER A 33 -54.45 5.63 40.73
C SER A 33 -54.37 5.05 42.15
N PHE A 34 -53.23 5.23 42.83
CA PHE A 34 -53.04 4.83 44.23
C PHE A 34 -53.53 5.86 45.25
N MET A 35 -53.85 7.09 44.84
CA MET A 35 -54.50 8.07 45.71
C MET A 35 -55.99 7.74 45.82
N LYS A 36 -56.30 6.77 46.67
CA LYS A 36 -57.68 6.48 47.08
C LYS A 36 -58.08 7.49 48.17
N ALA A 37 -58.98 8.40 47.86
CA ALA A 37 -59.67 9.20 48.87
C ALA A 37 -60.81 8.33 49.43
N ASP A 38 -60.60 7.75 50.61
CA ASP A 38 -61.70 7.10 51.34
C ASP A 38 -62.60 8.21 51.93
N TYR A 39 -63.82 8.29 51.38
CA TYR A 39 -64.87 9.18 51.86
C TYR A 39 -65.71 8.42 52.89
N GLN A 40 -65.49 8.71 54.18
CA GLN A 40 -66.41 8.34 55.25
C GLN A 40 -66.73 9.60 56.06
N GLY A 41 -67.93 10.16 55.85
CA GLY A 41 -68.64 11.07 56.76
C GLY A 41 -67.89 12.31 57.28
N ASP A 42 -68.29 13.49 56.80
CA ASP A 42 -68.15 14.86 57.33
C ASP A 42 -66.85 15.36 58.01
N ASN A 43 -65.75 14.61 58.09
CA ASN A 43 -64.49 15.12 58.63
C ASN A 43 -63.25 14.60 57.90
N TYR A 44 -62.53 15.52 57.27
CA TYR A 44 -61.24 15.27 56.64
C TYR A 44 -60.14 15.03 57.69
N ARG A 45 -59.52 13.85 57.69
CA ARG A 45 -58.18 13.63 58.26
C ARG A 45 -57.33 12.83 57.29
N MET A 46 -56.25 13.44 56.79
CA MET A 46 -55.20 12.70 56.06
C MET A 46 -54.36 11.92 57.07
N TYR A 47 -54.36 10.59 56.98
CA TYR A 47 -53.34 9.76 57.61
C TYR A 47 -52.33 9.32 56.56
N SER A 48 -51.07 9.77 56.69
CA SER A 48 -49.94 9.09 56.04
C SER A 48 -49.29 8.16 57.05
N SER A 49 -49.63 6.88 57.02
CA SER A 49 -48.81 5.87 57.69
C SER A 49 -48.92 4.54 56.96
N GLY A 50 -47.83 4.19 56.28
CA GLY A 50 -47.66 2.88 55.67
C GLY A 50 -46.19 2.65 55.31
N LYS A 51 -45.38 2.21 56.29
CA LYS A 51 -44.15 1.46 56.00
C LYS A 51 -44.56 0.05 55.65
N TYR A 52 -44.19 -0.43 54.47
CA TYR A 52 -44.15 -1.87 54.19
C TYR A 52 -42.89 -2.27 53.46
N TYR A 53 -42.27 -3.30 54.03
CA TYR A 53 -41.14 -4.06 53.52
C TYR A 53 -41.62 -4.99 52.41
N LEU A 54 -40.84 -5.10 51.33
CA LEU A 54 -40.99 -6.20 50.38
C LEU A 54 -40.59 -7.50 51.07
N ASN A 55 -41.53 -8.45 51.17
CA ASN A 55 -41.18 -9.86 51.10
C ASN A 55 -42.30 -10.67 50.44
N SER A 56 -41.85 -11.49 49.50
CA SER A 56 -42.53 -12.55 48.75
C SER A 56 -43.85 -13.07 49.30
N PHE A 57 -44.88 -13.12 48.44
CA PHE A 57 -46.00 -14.06 48.60
C PHE A 57 -46.40 -14.69 47.27
N THR A 58 -46.42 -16.02 47.31
CA THR A 58 -47.00 -16.99 46.38
C THR A 58 -48.52 -16.87 46.35
N PHE A 59 -49.12 -16.95 45.16
CA PHE A 59 -50.57 -17.09 44.99
C PHE A 59 -50.93 -18.58 44.95
N SER A 60 -51.71 -19.05 45.93
CA SER A 60 -52.53 -20.25 45.82
C SER A 60 -54.00 -19.83 45.77
N PHE A 61 -54.70 -20.15 44.69
CA PHE A 61 -56.15 -20.00 44.61
C PHE A 61 -56.82 -21.18 45.28
N THR A 62 -57.62 -20.92 46.30
CA THR A 62 -58.72 -21.81 46.70
C THR A 62 -60.01 -21.07 46.36
N ALA A 63 -60.70 -21.56 45.32
CA ALA A 63 -62.02 -21.08 44.97
C ALA A 63 -62.99 -21.50 46.07
N ASN A 64 -63.81 -20.58 46.56
CA ASN A 64 -65.02 -20.93 47.25
C ASN A 64 -66.19 -20.16 46.64
N GLU A 65 -67.22 -20.92 46.28
CA GLU A 65 -68.41 -20.49 45.58
C GLU A 65 -69.28 -19.60 46.47
N LYS A 66 -69.65 -18.44 45.93
CA LYS A 66 -70.99 -17.84 45.92
C LYS A 66 -70.82 -16.34 45.81
N TYR A 67 -71.18 -15.77 44.66
CA TYR A 67 -71.98 -14.55 44.63
C TYR A 67 -72.75 -14.49 43.30
N GLU A 68 -74.06 -14.59 43.45
CA GLU A 68 -75.08 -14.21 42.49
C GLU A 68 -75.04 -12.68 42.26
N ASN A 69 -75.47 -12.27 41.06
CA ASN A 69 -75.80 -10.91 40.65
C ASN A 69 -74.63 -9.92 40.53
N ILE A 70 -73.97 -9.95 39.36
CA ILE A 70 -73.18 -8.81 38.87
C ILE A 70 -74.14 -7.66 38.59
N ASN A 71 -74.09 -6.64 39.42
CA ASN A 71 -74.86 -5.42 39.26
C ASN A 71 -74.36 -4.68 38.01
N PHE A 72 -75.18 -4.62 36.96
CA PHE A 72 -74.83 -4.05 35.64
C PHE A 72 -74.35 -2.58 35.74
N SER A 73 -74.70 -1.89 36.84
CA SER A 73 -74.30 -0.52 37.15
C SER A 73 -72.80 -0.32 37.38
N THR A 74 -72.02 -1.34 37.78
CA THR A 74 -70.58 -1.19 38.07
C THR A 74 -69.67 -1.71 36.95
N ALA A 75 -70.20 -2.50 36.01
CA ALA A 75 -69.43 -3.04 34.88
C ALA A 75 -69.22 -2.01 33.76
N VAL A 76 -70.19 -1.12 33.53
CA VAL A 76 -70.13 -0.12 32.45
C VAL A 76 -69.00 0.91 32.63
N PRO A 77 -68.73 1.46 33.83
CA PRO A 77 -67.60 2.36 34.03
C PRO A 77 -66.25 1.66 33.82
N VAL A 78 -66.12 0.41 34.29
CA VAL A 78 -64.86 -0.36 34.18
C VAL A 78 -64.54 -0.67 32.72
N LEU A 79 -65.52 -1.11 31.94
CA LEU A 79 -65.33 -1.37 30.51
C LEU A 79 -65.06 -0.08 29.71
N PHE A 80 -65.65 1.05 30.11
CA PHE A 80 -65.36 2.36 29.53
C PHE A 80 -63.91 2.79 29.79
N TRP A 81 -63.41 2.62 31.01
CA TRP A 81 -62.00 2.91 31.36
C TRP A 81 -61.02 1.96 30.68
N ILE A 82 -61.35 0.67 30.53
CA ILE A 82 -60.55 -0.29 29.75
C ILE A 82 -60.50 0.12 28.27
N GLY A 83 -61.62 0.59 27.71
CA GLY A 83 -61.66 1.15 26.34
C GLY A 83 -60.75 2.36 26.16
N ILE A 84 -60.78 3.31 27.10
CA ILE A 84 -59.87 4.46 27.11
C ILE A 84 -58.41 4.01 27.21
N LEU A 85 -58.11 3.03 28.06
CA LEU A 85 -56.76 2.51 28.24
C LEU A 85 -56.24 1.84 26.95
N ILE A 86 -57.05 1.00 26.30
CA ILE A 86 -56.69 0.33 25.05
C ILE A 86 -56.51 1.35 23.92
N CYS A 87 -57.38 2.36 23.81
CA CYS A 87 -57.22 3.45 22.83
C CYS A 87 -55.95 4.29 23.11
N SER A 88 -55.60 4.50 24.39
CA SER A 88 -54.40 5.24 24.79
C SER A 88 -53.12 4.46 24.47
N ILE A 89 -53.11 3.15 24.70
CA ILE A 89 -51.99 2.25 24.35
C ILE A 89 -51.85 2.13 22.83
N GLY A 90 -52.95 2.00 22.10
CA GLY A 90 -52.95 1.98 20.63
C GLY A 90 -52.45 3.30 20.02
N SER A 91 -52.79 4.43 20.65
CA SER A 91 -52.29 5.76 20.26
C SER A 91 -50.77 5.85 20.47
N LEU A 92 -50.28 5.44 21.64
CA LEU A 92 -48.84 5.39 21.98
C LEU A 92 -48.02 4.52 21.01
N TYR A 93 -48.57 3.38 20.57
CA TYR A 93 -47.92 2.51 19.58
C TYR A 93 -47.83 3.16 18.19
N TYR A 94 -48.85 3.93 17.79
CA TYR A 94 -48.85 4.70 16.53
C TYR A 94 -47.86 5.88 16.58
N ILE A 95 -47.64 6.47 17.76
CA ILE A 95 -46.66 7.55 18.00
C ILE A 95 -45.22 7.13 17.67
N PHE A 96 -44.90 5.85 17.87
CA PHE A 96 -43.56 5.31 17.65
C PHE A 96 -43.22 5.08 16.18
N ILE A 97 -44.21 5.01 15.28
CA ILE A 97 -44.02 4.61 13.88
C ILE A 97 -44.23 5.77 12.90
N ALA A 98 -45.01 6.80 13.26
CA ALA A 98 -45.27 7.95 12.40
C ALA A 98 -44.77 9.27 13.04
N ASP A 99 -44.16 10.12 12.21
CA ASP A 99 -43.60 11.44 12.54
C ASP A 99 -44.42 12.16 13.64
N GLY A 100 -43.78 12.43 14.78
CA GLY A 100 -44.40 12.73 16.08
C GLY A 100 -45.44 13.86 16.14
N LEU A 101 -45.58 14.66 15.09
CA LEU A 101 -46.62 15.69 14.98
C LEU A 101 -48.02 15.09 14.75
N ILE A 102 -48.14 14.07 13.90
CA ILE A 102 -49.43 13.39 13.61
C ILE A 102 -49.92 12.70 14.88
N SER A 103 -48.99 12.05 15.55
CA SER A 103 -49.13 11.30 16.78
C SER A 103 -49.59 12.18 17.96
N PHE A 104 -49.00 13.37 18.11
CA PHE A 104 -49.43 14.36 19.09
C PHE A 104 -50.83 14.90 18.78
N LEU A 105 -51.15 15.20 17.52
CA LEU A 105 -52.48 15.65 17.11
C LEU A 105 -53.55 14.59 17.36
N GLN A 106 -53.24 13.31 17.14
CA GLN A 106 -54.14 12.20 17.40
C GLN A 106 -54.40 12.02 18.90
N MET A 107 -53.38 12.16 19.75
CA MET A 107 -53.52 12.14 21.22
C MET A 107 -54.39 13.31 21.72
N LEU A 108 -54.19 14.51 21.16
CA LEU A 108 -54.99 15.70 21.47
C LEU A 108 -56.45 15.49 21.06
N LEU A 109 -56.70 14.85 19.91
CA LEU A 109 -58.04 14.51 19.46
C LEU A 109 -58.76 13.52 20.38
N HIS A 110 -58.06 12.47 20.84
CA HIS A 110 -58.63 11.50 21.77
C HIS A 110 -58.95 12.15 23.12
N SER A 111 -58.07 13.07 23.57
CA SER A 111 -58.28 13.82 24.81
C SER A 111 -59.47 14.77 24.71
N ILE A 112 -59.60 15.51 23.60
CA ILE A 112 -60.76 16.37 23.32
C ILE A 112 -62.03 15.53 23.20
N GLY A 113 -61.97 14.36 22.55
CA GLY A 113 -63.10 13.44 22.44
C GLY A 113 -63.55 12.90 23.79
N GLY A 114 -62.61 12.57 24.68
CA GLY A 114 -62.90 12.16 26.06
C GLY A 114 -63.58 13.27 26.88
N ILE A 115 -63.07 14.50 26.79
CA ILE A 115 -63.65 15.66 27.49
C ILE A 115 -65.05 15.99 26.94
N LEU A 116 -65.24 15.98 25.63
CA LEU A 116 -66.55 16.20 25.01
C LEU A 116 -67.54 15.06 25.33
N GLY A 117 -67.08 13.81 25.44
CA GLY A 117 -67.89 12.68 25.89
C GLY A 117 -68.37 12.84 27.33
N LEU A 118 -67.51 13.36 28.22
CA LEU A 118 -67.89 13.71 29.59
C LEU A 118 -68.91 14.86 29.62
N ILE A 119 -68.72 15.90 28.80
CA ILE A 119 -69.66 17.02 28.69
C ILE A 119 -71.01 16.55 28.14
N ALA A 120 -71.03 15.70 27.11
CA ALA A 120 -72.25 15.14 26.54
C ALA A 120 -72.97 14.23 27.55
N SER A 121 -72.25 13.41 28.32
CA SER A 121 -72.82 12.58 29.39
C SER A 121 -73.41 13.44 30.51
N PHE A 122 -72.72 14.52 30.88
CA PHE A 122 -73.19 15.48 31.89
C PHE A 122 -74.41 16.27 31.41
N MET A 123 -74.44 16.68 30.14
CA MET A 123 -75.61 17.29 29.51
C MET A 123 -76.78 16.30 29.42
N TYR A 124 -76.54 15.04 29.06
CA TYR A 124 -77.58 14.01 29.01
C TYR A 124 -78.20 13.78 30.40
N LEU A 125 -77.37 13.70 31.45
CA LEU A 125 -77.85 13.54 32.83
C LEU A 125 -78.66 14.75 33.33
N ASN A 126 -78.24 15.98 33.02
CA ASN A 126 -78.92 17.19 33.50
C ASN A 126 -80.13 17.60 32.65
N PHE A 127 -80.04 17.45 31.32
CA PHE A 127 -81.09 17.81 30.38
C PHE A 127 -82.15 16.71 30.31
N GLY A 128 -81.73 15.43 30.38
CA GLY A 128 -82.64 14.28 30.50
C GLY A 128 -83.56 14.42 31.71
N LYS A 129 -83.03 14.81 32.87
CA LYS A 129 -83.83 14.98 34.09
C LYS A 129 -84.91 16.07 33.97
N ARG A 130 -84.65 17.18 33.27
CA ARG A 130 -85.66 18.26 33.08
C ARG A 130 -86.68 17.98 31.99
N VAL A 131 -86.30 17.25 30.95
CA VAL A 131 -87.21 16.92 29.85
C VAL A 131 -88.10 15.73 30.24
N ILE A 132 -87.58 14.75 31.00
CA ILE A 132 -88.34 13.58 31.53
C ILE A 132 -89.52 13.99 32.43
N ASP A 133 -89.43 15.13 33.11
CA ASP A 133 -90.53 15.61 33.95
C ASP A 133 -91.64 16.36 33.18
N GLN A 134 -91.49 16.62 31.87
CA GLN A 134 -92.41 17.47 31.10
C GLN A 134 -92.90 16.92 29.74
N THR A 135 -92.40 15.79 29.27
CA THR A 135 -92.83 15.18 27.98
C THR A 135 -93.23 13.72 28.16
N SER A 136 -94.14 13.22 27.30
CA SER A 136 -94.58 11.83 27.39
C SER A 136 -93.46 10.83 27.01
N PRO A 137 -93.47 9.60 27.57
CA PRO A 137 -92.48 8.54 27.35
C PRO A 137 -92.04 8.33 25.88
N GLU A 138 -92.97 8.53 24.95
CA GLU A 138 -92.77 8.33 23.52
C GLU A 138 -91.79 9.33 22.87
N TRP A 139 -91.60 10.53 23.43
CA TRP A 139 -90.71 11.55 22.88
C TRP A 139 -89.27 11.48 23.39
N HIS A 140 -89.02 10.76 24.49
CA HIS A 140 -87.67 10.61 25.06
C HIS A 140 -86.74 9.80 24.19
N PHE A 141 -87.28 8.75 23.56
CA PHE A 141 -86.52 7.88 22.68
C PHE A 141 -86.08 8.65 21.42
N THR A 142 -86.98 9.41 20.81
CA THR A 142 -86.71 10.23 19.62
C THR A 142 -85.73 11.36 19.91
N ALA A 143 -85.89 12.09 21.02
CA ALA A 143 -84.97 13.18 21.38
C ALA A 143 -83.54 12.68 21.70
N GLY A 144 -83.44 11.57 22.45
CA GLY A 144 -82.15 10.93 22.74
C GLY A 144 -81.44 10.42 21.48
N PHE A 145 -82.20 9.86 20.54
CA PHE A 145 -81.68 9.42 19.25
C PHE A 145 -81.16 10.60 18.42
N ILE A 146 -81.92 11.69 18.32
CA ILE A 146 -81.50 12.90 17.58
C ILE A 146 -80.22 13.50 18.16
N ILE A 147 -80.11 13.64 19.49
CA ILE A 147 -78.92 14.19 20.14
C ILE A 147 -77.70 13.26 19.92
N THR A 148 -77.90 11.95 20.04
CA THR A 148 -76.82 10.98 19.82
C THR A 148 -76.32 11.05 18.36
N PHE A 149 -77.22 11.09 17.39
CA PHE A 149 -76.86 11.25 15.97
C PHE A 149 -76.20 12.60 15.67
N ALA A 150 -76.63 13.69 16.30
CA ALA A 150 -76.00 15.00 16.15
C ALA A 150 -74.56 15.01 16.71
N VAL A 151 -74.35 14.42 17.87
CA VAL A 151 -73.02 14.29 18.49
C VAL A 151 -72.13 13.38 17.66
N TYR A 152 -72.60 12.20 17.23
CA TYR A 152 -71.86 11.32 16.32
C TYR A 152 -71.55 11.99 14.98
N GLY A 153 -72.49 12.75 14.42
CA GLY A 153 -72.28 13.53 13.20
C GLY A 153 -71.16 14.56 13.35
N LEU A 154 -71.12 15.29 14.46
CA LEU A 154 -70.03 16.23 14.78
C LEU A 154 -68.68 15.51 14.95
N PHE A 155 -68.66 14.33 15.59
CA PHE A 155 -67.45 13.51 15.72
C PHE A 155 -66.93 13.01 14.37
N ILE A 156 -67.83 12.55 13.49
CA ILE A 156 -67.47 12.13 12.14
C ILE A 156 -66.89 13.32 11.36
N LEU A 157 -67.51 14.50 11.45
CA LEU A 157 -67.01 15.71 10.79
C LEU A 157 -65.64 16.14 11.35
N ALA A 158 -65.42 16.08 12.66
CA ALA A 158 -64.13 16.38 13.28
C ALA A 158 -63.04 15.37 12.88
N GLY A 159 -63.37 14.08 12.88
CA GLY A 159 -62.47 13.01 12.43
C GLY A 159 -62.10 13.15 10.95
N LEU A 160 -63.06 13.46 10.09
CA LEU A 160 -62.82 13.77 8.68
C LEU A 160 -61.93 15.01 8.51
N GLY A 161 -62.14 16.06 9.31
CA GLY A 161 -61.29 17.26 9.29
C GLY A 161 -59.82 16.95 9.59
N VAL A 162 -59.55 16.08 10.56
CA VAL A 162 -58.18 15.68 10.94
C VAL A 162 -57.55 14.75 9.91
N LEU A 163 -58.35 13.85 9.33
CA LEU A 163 -57.89 13.02 8.22
C LEU A 163 -57.49 13.88 7.02
N ILE A 164 -58.31 14.88 6.66
CA ILE A 164 -58.01 15.83 5.58
C ILE A 164 -56.74 16.61 5.88
N LEU A 165 -56.59 17.18 7.09
CA LEU A 165 -55.37 17.90 7.49
C LEU A 165 -54.12 17.01 7.44
N SER A 166 -54.24 15.74 7.85
CA SER A 166 -53.13 14.78 7.80
C SER A 166 -52.72 14.46 6.35
N ILE A 167 -53.69 14.24 5.47
CA ILE A 167 -53.44 14.01 4.03
C ILE A 167 -52.78 15.26 3.41
N VAL A 168 -53.28 16.45 3.72
CA VAL A 168 -52.69 17.72 3.25
C VAL A 168 -51.25 17.88 3.75
N GLY A 169 -50.99 17.59 5.02
CA GLY A 169 -49.64 17.62 5.60
C GLY A 169 -48.67 16.69 4.87
N VAL A 170 -49.08 15.45 4.59
CA VAL A 170 -48.28 14.49 3.81
C VAL A 170 -48.01 14.98 2.39
N ILE A 171 -49.00 15.58 1.73
CA ILE A 171 -48.84 16.15 0.38
C ILE A 171 -47.83 17.31 0.39
N ILE A 172 -47.89 18.19 1.39
CA ILE A 172 -46.95 19.32 1.55
C ILE A 172 -45.54 18.79 1.78
N ALA A 173 -45.35 17.87 2.73
CA ALA A 173 -44.05 17.27 3.02
C ALA A 173 -43.41 16.60 1.79
N LYS A 174 -44.20 15.82 1.04
CA LYS A 174 -43.73 15.16 -0.20
C LYS A 174 -43.37 16.18 -1.29
N ARG A 175 -44.06 17.33 -1.35
CA ARG A 175 -43.74 18.42 -2.27
C ARG A 175 -42.41 19.09 -1.89
N GLU A 176 -42.19 19.35 -0.61
CA GLU A 176 -40.95 19.96 -0.09
C GLU A 176 -39.74 19.03 -0.29
N GLU A 177 -39.89 17.73 -0.03
CA GLU A 177 -38.85 16.73 -0.29
C GLU A 177 -38.45 16.74 -1.77
N LYS A 178 -39.44 16.78 -2.67
CA LYS A 178 -39.20 16.84 -4.13
C LYS A 178 -38.50 18.12 -4.55
N ILE A 179 -38.88 19.27 -3.98
CA ILE A 179 -38.21 20.56 -4.22
C ILE A 179 -36.77 20.52 -3.73
N THR A 180 -36.52 19.99 -2.54
CA THR A 180 -35.18 19.87 -1.95
C THR A 180 -34.29 18.93 -2.76
N LYS A 181 -34.81 17.77 -3.20
CA LYS A 181 -34.10 16.86 -4.11
C LYS A 181 -33.74 17.53 -5.44
N ARG A 182 -34.62 18.36 -6.01
CA ARG A 182 -34.34 19.12 -7.24
C ARG A 182 -33.24 20.15 -7.03
N LYS A 183 -33.35 21.00 -5.98
CA LYS A 183 -32.31 21.98 -5.62
C LYS A 183 -30.95 21.32 -5.38
N ASN A 184 -30.92 20.16 -4.72
CA ASN A 184 -29.67 19.40 -4.50
C ASN A 184 -29.08 18.84 -5.80
N ARG A 185 -29.90 18.43 -6.77
CA ARG A 185 -29.44 17.99 -8.09
C ARG A 185 -28.87 19.17 -8.89
N GLU A 186 -29.57 20.30 -8.91
CA GLU A 186 -29.12 21.54 -9.54
C GLU A 186 -27.81 22.05 -8.93
N LEU A 187 -27.68 22.05 -7.61
CA LEU A 187 -26.45 22.42 -6.92
C LEU A 187 -25.28 21.48 -7.26
N LYS A 188 -25.54 20.16 -7.31
CA LYS A 188 -24.53 19.17 -7.74
C LYS A 188 -24.11 19.39 -9.20
N GLN A 189 -25.05 19.71 -10.09
CA GLN A 189 -24.76 20.02 -11.50
C GLN A 189 -23.97 21.33 -11.62
N LYS A 190 -24.36 22.39 -10.89
CA LYS A 190 -23.66 23.68 -10.88
C LYS A 190 -22.22 23.52 -10.40
N ARG A 191 -22.00 22.83 -9.27
CA ARG A 191 -20.66 22.51 -8.76
C ARG A 191 -19.85 21.68 -9.77
N TYR A 192 -20.49 20.72 -10.42
CA TYR A 192 -19.82 19.94 -11.47
C TYR A 192 -19.38 20.80 -12.65
N HIS A 193 -20.22 21.74 -13.11
CA HIS A 193 -19.86 22.66 -14.19
C HIS A 193 -18.76 23.64 -13.80
N GLU A 194 -18.76 24.14 -12.56
CA GLU A 194 -17.69 24.98 -12.00
C GLU A 194 -16.37 24.21 -11.93
N ASN A 195 -16.38 23.01 -11.33
CA ASN A 195 -15.22 22.12 -11.29
C ASN A 195 -14.71 21.76 -12.69
N LEU A 196 -15.61 21.55 -13.65
CA LEU A 196 -15.23 21.25 -15.03
C LEU A 196 -14.56 22.45 -15.70
N LYS A 197 -15.03 23.69 -15.44
CA LYS A 197 -14.41 24.91 -15.95
C LYS A 197 -13.00 25.08 -15.38
N GLU A 198 -12.84 24.88 -14.08
CA GLU A 198 -11.54 24.95 -13.40
C GLU A 198 -10.59 23.85 -13.87
N ALA A 199 -11.08 22.60 -13.98
CA ALA A 199 -10.31 21.49 -14.53
C ALA A 199 -9.82 21.77 -15.96
N LYS A 200 -10.64 22.38 -16.82
CA LYS A 200 -10.22 22.80 -18.17
C LYS A 200 -9.10 23.85 -18.14
N THR A 201 -9.15 24.79 -17.20
CA THR A 201 -8.07 25.78 -17.00
C THR A 201 -6.78 25.11 -16.54
N LEU A 202 -6.87 24.18 -15.58
CA LEU A 202 -5.72 23.39 -15.11
C LEU A 202 -5.11 22.53 -16.22
N ILE A 203 -5.92 21.93 -17.10
CA ILE A 203 -5.43 21.19 -18.26
C ILE A 203 -4.65 22.11 -19.21
N LYS A 204 -5.17 23.31 -19.52
CA LYS A 204 -4.47 24.29 -20.36
C LYS A 204 -3.13 24.70 -19.73
N LEU A 205 -3.11 24.93 -18.42
CA LEU A 205 -1.88 25.23 -17.68
C LEU A 205 -0.89 24.06 -17.73
N GLY A 206 -1.36 22.83 -17.49
CA GLY A 206 -0.54 21.63 -17.53
C GLY A 206 0.09 21.39 -18.92
N ARG A 207 -0.66 21.66 -19.99
CA ARG A 207 -0.13 21.62 -21.37
C ARG A 207 0.96 22.66 -21.61
N LYS A 208 0.73 23.90 -21.21
CA LYS A 208 1.76 24.96 -21.29
C LYS A 208 3.03 24.59 -20.50
N GLN A 209 2.87 24.00 -19.32
CA GLN A 209 4.00 23.51 -18.51
C GLN A 209 4.73 22.34 -19.19
N LYS A 210 3.99 21.41 -19.82
CA LYS A 210 4.53 20.29 -20.60
C LYS A 210 5.34 20.80 -21.80
N GLU A 211 4.82 21.76 -22.54
CA GLU A 211 5.50 22.43 -23.67
C GLU A 211 6.79 23.12 -23.23
N ASN A 212 6.77 23.75 -22.05
CA ASN A 212 7.94 24.40 -21.45
C ASN A 212 8.95 23.43 -20.80
N GLY A 213 8.77 22.11 -20.93
CA GLY A 213 9.65 21.11 -20.29
C GLY A 213 9.51 20.98 -18.77
N GLN A 214 8.52 21.64 -18.16
CA GLN A 214 8.27 21.63 -16.71
C GLN A 214 7.40 20.42 -16.31
N TYR A 215 7.87 19.21 -16.59
CA TYR A 215 7.04 18.00 -16.55
C TYR A 215 6.45 17.69 -15.18
N HIS A 216 7.18 17.94 -14.08
CA HIS A 216 6.66 17.76 -12.72
C HIS A 216 5.52 18.74 -12.38
N HIS A 217 5.59 19.98 -12.85
CA HIS A 217 4.51 20.96 -12.66
C HIS A 217 3.30 20.58 -13.51
N ALA A 218 3.51 20.17 -14.76
CA ALA A 218 2.46 19.69 -15.64
C ALA A 218 1.71 18.50 -15.02
N LYS A 219 2.44 17.52 -14.47
CA LYS A 219 1.87 16.38 -13.73
C LYS A 219 0.94 16.84 -12.61
N LYS A 220 1.40 17.74 -11.73
CA LYS A 220 0.59 18.29 -10.62
C LYS A 220 -0.68 18.99 -11.12
N SER A 221 -0.59 19.74 -12.22
CA SER A 221 -1.76 20.42 -12.82
C SER A 221 -2.80 19.41 -13.33
N PHE A 222 -2.36 18.33 -13.97
CA PHE A 222 -3.27 17.27 -14.44
C PHE A 222 -3.87 16.44 -13.30
N GLU A 223 -3.10 16.15 -12.24
CA GLU A 223 -3.60 15.48 -11.04
C GLU A 223 -4.72 16.28 -10.37
N LYS A 224 -4.53 17.60 -10.17
CA LYS A 224 -5.58 18.48 -9.65
C LYS A 224 -6.82 18.53 -10.53
N ALA A 225 -6.67 18.50 -11.85
CA ALA A 225 -7.80 18.44 -12.77
C ALA A 225 -8.62 17.14 -12.59
N LEU A 226 -7.96 16.00 -12.30
CA LEU A 226 -8.63 14.74 -11.96
C LEU A 226 -9.29 14.77 -10.57
N GLU A 227 -8.69 15.43 -9.59
CA GLU A 227 -9.31 15.60 -8.26
C GLU A 227 -10.66 16.34 -8.36
N LEU A 228 -10.72 17.38 -9.20
CA LEU A 228 -11.94 18.15 -9.44
C LEU A 228 -13.01 17.36 -10.23
N VAL A 229 -12.58 16.58 -11.23
CA VAL A 229 -13.47 15.76 -12.09
C VAL A 229 -12.84 14.38 -12.34
N PRO A 230 -13.06 13.40 -11.43
CA PRO A 230 -12.35 12.11 -11.47
C PRO A 230 -12.58 11.26 -12.72
N ARG A 231 -13.69 11.48 -13.43
CA ARG A 231 -14.04 10.75 -14.66
C ARG A 231 -13.60 11.46 -15.95
N TYR A 232 -12.83 12.54 -15.85
CA TYR A 232 -12.39 13.26 -17.04
C TYR A 232 -11.25 12.50 -17.74
N ALA A 233 -11.50 12.01 -18.95
CA ALA A 233 -10.53 11.18 -19.68
C ALA A 233 -9.25 11.96 -20.08
N THR A 234 -9.38 13.22 -20.48
CA THR A 234 -8.28 14.01 -21.05
C THR A 234 -7.07 14.15 -20.11
N PRO A 235 -7.19 14.57 -18.83
CA PRO A 235 -6.05 14.60 -17.90
C PRO A 235 -5.38 13.24 -17.69
N LYS A 236 -6.13 12.14 -17.75
CA LYS A 236 -5.61 10.79 -17.53
C LYS A 236 -4.67 10.36 -18.66
N GLU A 237 -5.02 10.68 -19.90
CA GLU A 237 -4.16 10.44 -21.07
C GLU A 237 -2.89 11.31 -21.00
N GLU A 238 -3.05 12.60 -20.69
CA GLU A 238 -1.92 13.53 -20.54
C GLU A 238 -0.96 13.09 -19.42
N LEU A 239 -1.47 12.53 -18.32
CA LEU A 239 -0.65 11.97 -17.24
C LEU A 239 0.16 10.74 -17.67
N LYS A 240 -0.39 9.91 -18.57
CA LYS A 240 0.36 8.77 -19.11
C LYS A 240 1.55 9.25 -19.94
N ASP A 241 1.35 10.31 -20.73
CA ASP A 241 2.40 10.89 -21.56
C ASP A 241 3.44 11.65 -20.72
N ILE A 242 3.00 12.43 -19.73
CA ILE A 242 3.92 13.17 -18.87
C ILE A 242 4.81 12.22 -18.06
N LYS A 243 4.28 11.07 -17.63
CA LYS A 243 5.07 10.06 -16.90
C LYS A 243 6.23 9.56 -17.76
N LYS A 244 5.98 9.24 -19.03
CA LYS A 244 7.03 8.83 -19.97
C LYS A 244 8.07 9.92 -20.20
N LEU A 245 7.65 11.19 -20.27
CA LEU A 245 8.56 12.33 -20.43
C LEU A 245 9.45 12.53 -19.19
N ILE A 246 8.91 12.34 -17.99
CA ILE A 246 9.69 12.39 -16.73
C ILE A 246 10.70 11.24 -16.70
N GLU A 247 10.27 10.00 -16.98
CA GLU A 247 11.16 8.83 -17.05
C GLU A 247 12.29 9.07 -18.06
N LYS A 248 11.97 9.60 -19.24
CA LYS A 248 12.96 9.98 -20.25
C LYS A 248 13.93 11.05 -19.74
N GLN A 249 13.43 12.14 -19.12
CA GLN A 249 14.27 13.21 -18.59
C GLN A 249 15.25 12.70 -17.52
N GLN A 250 14.79 11.83 -16.62
CA GLN A 250 15.63 11.21 -15.59
C GLN A 250 16.69 10.29 -16.22
N ALA A 251 16.31 9.49 -17.22
CA ALA A 251 17.27 8.69 -17.97
C ALA A 251 18.30 9.57 -18.70
N ASP A 252 17.88 10.69 -19.30
CA ASP A 252 18.78 11.63 -19.98
C ASP A 252 19.81 12.26 -19.02
N GLN A 253 19.45 12.53 -17.76
CA GLN A 253 20.39 12.99 -16.73
C GLN A 253 21.44 11.92 -16.39
N LEU A 254 21.01 10.68 -16.16
CA LEU A 254 21.92 9.56 -15.91
C LEU A 254 22.83 9.27 -17.11
N ILE A 255 22.32 9.44 -18.34
CA ILE A 255 23.13 9.36 -19.56
C ILE A 255 24.20 10.45 -19.55
N ALA A 256 23.88 11.69 -19.18
CA ALA A 256 24.87 12.77 -19.12
C ALA A 256 25.97 12.47 -18.08
N GLU A 257 25.60 12.01 -16.87
CA GLU A 257 26.55 11.56 -15.84
C GLU A 257 27.43 10.41 -16.35
N GLY A 258 26.83 9.40 -17.00
CA GLY A 258 27.55 8.28 -17.59
C GLY A 258 28.53 8.72 -18.69
N GLN A 259 28.16 9.72 -19.51
CA GLN A 259 29.05 10.29 -20.53
C GLN A 259 30.24 11.03 -19.92
N GLU A 260 30.04 11.77 -18.83
CA GLU A 260 31.12 12.43 -18.09
C GLU A 260 32.10 11.38 -17.51
N LEU A 261 31.59 10.34 -16.85
CA LEU A 261 32.40 9.23 -16.36
C LEU A 261 33.17 8.54 -17.48
N LEU A 262 32.53 8.34 -18.64
CA LEU A 262 33.15 7.77 -19.83
C LEU A 262 34.29 8.65 -20.38
N SER A 263 34.13 9.97 -20.36
CA SER A 263 35.21 10.90 -20.76
C SER A 263 36.39 10.91 -19.78
N ASN A 264 36.13 10.61 -18.52
CA ASN A 264 37.14 10.50 -17.46
C ASN A 264 37.72 9.08 -17.30
N TYR A 265 37.54 8.21 -18.30
CA TYR A 265 38.05 6.82 -18.31
C TYR A 265 37.51 5.92 -17.18
N TYR A 266 36.45 6.34 -16.47
CA TYR A 266 35.78 5.54 -15.44
C TYR A 266 34.74 4.58 -16.07
N PHE A 267 35.21 3.68 -16.93
CA PHE A 267 34.34 2.86 -17.79
C PHE A 267 33.30 2.02 -17.04
N ILE A 268 33.67 1.38 -15.92
CA ILE A 268 32.74 0.54 -15.14
C ILE A 268 31.60 1.37 -14.55
N LYS A 269 31.93 2.51 -13.92
CA LYS A 269 30.94 3.42 -13.36
C LYS A 269 30.04 4.03 -14.45
N ALA A 270 30.62 4.32 -15.63
CA ALA A 270 29.83 4.79 -16.77
C ALA A 270 28.81 3.73 -17.22
N ILE A 271 29.23 2.45 -17.32
CA ILE A 271 28.33 1.33 -17.65
C ILE A 271 27.20 1.22 -16.63
N GLU A 272 27.49 1.30 -15.33
CA GLU A 272 26.49 1.28 -14.26
C GLU A 272 25.45 2.40 -14.43
N LYS A 273 25.89 3.63 -14.72
CA LYS A 273 24.99 4.76 -14.97
C LYS A 273 24.11 4.58 -16.21
N PHE A 274 24.66 4.03 -17.28
CA PHE A 274 23.85 3.69 -18.46
C PHE A 274 22.85 2.57 -18.17
N ASP A 275 23.21 1.58 -17.35
CA ASP A 275 22.30 0.53 -16.89
C ASP A 275 21.15 1.07 -16.03
N GLU A 276 21.42 2.02 -15.13
CA GLU A 276 20.39 2.73 -14.38
C GLU A 276 19.44 3.49 -15.31
N ALA A 277 19.98 4.19 -16.32
CA ALA A 277 19.18 4.90 -17.31
C ALA A 277 18.28 3.96 -18.12
N ILE A 278 18.78 2.79 -18.54
CA ILE A 278 18.02 1.76 -19.26
C ILE A 278 16.93 1.19 -18.36
N LYS A 279 17.18 0.99 -17.07
CA LYS A 279 16.18 0.50 -16.12
C LYS A 279 15.00 1.48 -15.97
N ILE A 280 15.26 2.78 -15.96
CA ILE A 280 14.22 3.81 -15.88
C ILE A 280 13.48 3.97 -17.22
N TYR A 281 14.22 4.01 -18.33
CA TYR A 281 13.66 4.15 -19.67
C TYR A 281 14.20 3.07 -20.61
N PRO A 282 13.61 1.86 -20.62
CA PRO A 282 14.11 0.70 -21.38
C PRO A 282 14.16 0.90 -22.90
N LYS A 283 13.44 1.91 -23.41
CA LYS A 283 13.43 2.26 -24.84
C LYS A 283 14.56 3.22 -25.26
N SER A 284 15.49 3.54 -24.35
CA SER A 284 16.63 4.41 -24.66
C SER A 284 17.65 3.67 -25.54
N THR A 285 17.62 3.90 -26.85
CA THR A 285 18.65 3.39 -27.77
C THR A 285 20.02 4.01 -27.45
N LYS A 286 20.04 5.33 -27.20
CA LYS A 286 21.25 6.09 -26.85
C LYS A 286 21.98 5.53 -25.63
N ALA A 287 21.27 5.15 -24.56
CA ALA A 287 21.91 4.57 -23.37
C ALA A 287 22.55 3.21 -23.67
N ASN A 288 21.89 2.36 -24.46
CA ASN A 288 22.45 1.07 -24.88
C ASN A 288 23.70 1.25 -25.75
N GLU A 289 23.64 2.14 -26.74
CA GLU A 289 24.80 2.44 -27.60
C GLU A 289 26.00 2.96 -26.80
N LEU A 290 25.76 3.86 -25.84
CA LEU A 290 26.82 4.40 -24.98
C LEU A 290 27.38 3.36 -24.00
N LYS A 291 26.53 2.45 -23.50
CA LYS A 291 26.96 1.31 -22.68
C LYS A 291 27.90 0.41 -23.46
N GLU A 292 27.53 0.02 -24.68
CA GLU A 292 28.39 -0.82 -25.53
C GLU A 292 29.68 -0.09 -25.90
N LYS A 293 29.62 1.20 -26.24
CA LYS A 293 30.82 2.02 -26.46
C LYS A 293 31.74 2.07 -25.23
N ALA A 294 31.19 2.15 -24.02
CA ALA A 294 31.98 2.12 -22.79
C ALA A 294 32.64 0.75 -22.56
N ARG A 295 31.94 -0.34 -22.88
CA ARG A 295 32.49 -1.70 -22.85
C ARG A 295 33.63 -1.87 -23.84
N GLU A 296 33.43 -1.48 -25.09
CA GLU A 296 34.45 -1.52 -26.14
C GLU A 296 35.71 -0.75 -25.73
N LYS A 297 35.55 0.47 -25.19
CA LYS A 297 36.69 1.25 -24.70
C LYS A 297 37.42 0.57 -23.54
N LYS A 298 36.70 -0.02 -22.57
CA LYS A 298 37.34 -0.76 -21.48
C LYS A 298 38.15 -1.95 -21.99
N ILE A 299 37.59 -2.71 -22.93
CA ILE A 299 38.27 -3.83 -23.59
C ILE A 299 39.52 -3.34 -24.31
N GLN A 300 39.40 -2.25 -25.08
CA GLN A 300 40.52 -1.66 -25.81
C GLN A 300 41.66 -1.23 -24.87
N THR A 301 41.34 -0.54 -23.77
CA THR A 301 42.34 -0.14 -22.75
C THR A 301 43.04 -1.36 -22.13
N LEU A 302 42.30 -2.44 -21.82
CA LEU A 302 42.92 -3.67 -21.30
C LEU A 302 43.87 -4.32 -22.32
N ILE A 303 43.53 -4.28 -23.62
CA ILE A 303 44.38 -4.78 -24.70
C ILE A 303 45.63 -3.90 -24.87
N GLU A 304 45.50 -2.58 -24.76
CA GLU A 304 46.63 -1.64 -24.83
C GLU A 304 47.59 -1.83 -23.65
N GLU A 305 47.07 -1.90 -22.42
CA GLU A 305 47.84 -2.21 -21.21
C GLU A 305 48.56 -3.56 -21.35
N PHE A 306 47.86 -4.59 -21.86
CA PHE A 306 48.44 -5.89 -22.15
C PHE A 306 49.64 -5.79 -23.11
N ASN A 307 49.48 -5.10 -24.24
CA ASN A 307 50.55 -4.98 -25.24
C ASN A 307 51.74 -4.19 -24.68
N ALA A 308 51.49 -3.14 -23.90
CA ALA A 308 52.54 -2.36 -23.24
C ALA A 308 53.34 -3.20 -22.24
N LEU A 309 52.68 -4.01 -21.42
CA LEU A 309 53.34 -4.94 -20.49
C LEU A 309 54.16 -6.01 -21.23
N LEU A 310 53.64 -6.51 -22.35
CA LEU A 310 54.36 -7.49 -23.18
C LEU A 310 55.62 -6.88 -23.80
N SER A 311 55.57 -5.62 -24.24
CA SER A 311 56.76 -4.90 -24.76
C SER A 311 57.82 -4.63 -23.69
N GLN A 312 57.44 -4.63 -22.41
CA GLN A 312 58.35 -4.52 -21.27
C GLN A 312 58.82 -5.89 -20.75
N GLU A 313 58.50 -6.98 -21.45
CA GLU A 313 58.78 -8.37 -21.03
C GLU A 313 58.15 -8.75 -19.67
N LYS A 314 57.16 -7.99 -19.20
CA LYS A 314 56.41 -8.25 -17.96
C LYS A 314 55.29 -9.27 -18.18
N ILE A 315 55.69 -10.51 -18.50
CA ILE A 315 54.79 -11.58 -18.95
C ILE A 315 53.69 -11.90 -17.92
N ASN A 316 54.02 -11.90 -16.62
CA ASN A 316 53.06 -12.23 -15.56
C ASN A 316 51.98 -11.15 -15.39
N GLU A 317 52.36 -9.87 -15.45
CA GLU A 317 51.42 -8.75 -15.41
C GLU A 317 50.53 -8.74 -16.66
N ALA A 318 51.10 -9.00 -17.85
CA ALA A 318 50.33 -9.15 -19.08
C ALA A 318 49.30 -10.29 -18.96
N LYS A 319 49.68 -11.44 -18.36
CA LYS A 319 48.77 -12.55 -18.08
C LYS A 319 47.63 -12.14 -17.16
N ALA A 320 47.90 -11.32 -16.14
CA ALA A 320 46.87 -10.81 -15.23
C ALA A 320 45.82 -9.96 -16.00
N LYS A 321 46.25 -9.15 -16.98
CA LYS A 321 45.34 -8.35 -17.82
C LYS A 321 44.41 -9.21 -18.69
N ILE A 322 44.85 -10.37 -19.16
CA ILE A 322 43.95 -11.35 -19.82
C ILE A 322 42.90 -11.87 -18.83
N GLY A 323 43.28 -12.07 -17.56
CA GLY A 323 42.35 -12.46 -16.49
C GLY A 323 41.29 -11.39 -16.23
N GLU A 324 41.69 -10.11 -16.12
CA GLU A 324 40.76 -8.98 -16.01
C GLU A 324 39.80 -8.91 -17.20
N LEU A 325 40.33 -9.06 -18.43
CA LEU A 325 39.52 -9.06 -19.64
C LEU A 325 38.50 -10.21 -19.66
N ARG A 326 38.92 -11.41 -19.25
CA ARG A 326 38.03 -12.58 -19.16
C ARG A 326 36.92 -12.39 -18.14
N ASN A 327 37.22 -11.79 -17.00
CA ASN A 327 36.21 -11.52 -15.97
C ASN A 327 35.21 -10.45 -16.44
N PHE A 328 35.67 -9.48 -17.24
CA PHE A 328 34.84 -8.41 -17.77
C PHE A 328 33.97 -8.86 -18.96
N ASP A 329 34.56 -9.59 -19.92
CA ASP A 329 33.89 -10.14 -21.10
C ASP A 329 34.40 -11.57 -21.40
N PRO A 330 33.76 -12.60 -20.81
CA PRO A 330 34.16 -14.00 -20.99
C PRO A 330 34.06 -14.49 -22.44
N THR A 331 33.24 -13.84 -23.26
CA THR A 331 32.98 -14.21 -24.65
C THR A 331 33.93 -13.55 -25.66
N ASN A 332 34.88 -12.74 -25.18
CA ASN A 332 35.76 -11.99 -26.04
C ASN A 332 36.69 -12.90 -26.87
N LEU A 333 36.49 -12.90 -28.19
CA LEU A 333 37.27 -13.72 -29.14
C LEU A 333 38.77 -13.39 -29.14
N ASN A 334 39.18 -12.21 -28.64
CA ASN A 334 40.59 -11.84 -28.57
C ASN A 334 41.34 -12.59 -27.47
N ILE A 335 40.67 -13.15 -26.45
CA ILE A 335 41.35 -13.84 -25.33
C ILE A 335 42.31 -14.93 -25.83
N LYS A 336 41.86 -15.78 -26.77
CA LYS A 336 42.71 -16.85 -27.34
C LYS A 336 43.91 -16.28 -28.11
N LYS A 337 43.71 -15.20 -28.87
CA LYS A 337 44.79 -14.53 -29.61
C LYS A 337 45.84 -13.93 -28.67
N LEU A 338 45.40 -13.30 -27.58
CA LEU A 338 46.30 -12.71 -26.58
C LEU A 338 47.07 -13.80 -25.81
N GLN A 339 46.46 -14.95 -25.53
CA GLN A 339 47.15 -16.10 -24.93
C GLN A 339 48.27 -16.64 -25.82
N ASN A 340 48.05 -16.74 -27.14
CA ASN A 340 49.09 -17.13 -28.09
C ASN A 340 50.25 -16.12 -28.09
N LYS A 341 49.97 -14.82 -28.08
CA LYS A 341 51.00 -13.77 -27.98
C LYS A 341 51.83 -13.88 -26.69
N ILE A 342 51.21 -14.24 -25.57
CA ILE A 342 51.96 -14.54 -24.33
C ILE A 342 52.92 -15.71 -24.56
N GLN A 343 52.46 -16.78 -25.20
CA GLN A 343 53.30 -17.95 -25.45
C GLN A 343 54.48 -17.60 -26.36
N GLU A 344 54.23 -16.90 -27.46
CA GLU A 344 55.28 -16.42 -28.37
C GLU A 344 56.31 -15.53 -27.65
N ALA A 345 55.86 -14.62 -26.77
CA ALA A 345 56.75 -13.78 -25.98
C ALA A 345 57.57 -14.59 -24.97
N LYS A 346 56.96 -15.59 -24.30
CA LYS A 346 57.69 -16.52 -23.42
C LYS A 346 58.76 -17.28 -24.17
N ASP A 347 58.43 -17.83 -25.33
CA ASP A 347 59.36 -18.59 -26.15
C ASP A 347 60.51 -17.69 -26.62
N LYS A 348 60.22 -16.43 -26.97
CA LYS A 348 61.25 -15.44 -27.36
C LYS A 348 62.20 -15.11 -26.20
N VAL A 349 61.66 -14.80 -25.01
CA VAL A 349 62.47 -14.52 -23.81
C VAL A 349 63.30 -15.74 -23.42
N MET A 350 62.71 -16.94 -23.48
CA MET A 350 63.39 -18.19 -23.20
C MET A 350 64.54 -18.45 -24.19
N LYS A 351 64.29 -18.30 -25.50
CA LYS A 351 65.34 -18.43 -26.53
C LYS A 351 66.48 -17.42 -26.34
N ALA A 352 66.16 -16.18 -25.98
CA ALA A 352 67.18 -15.17 -25.68
C ALA A 352 68.02 -15.53 -24.46
N LYS A 353 67.39 -16.06 -23.40
CA LYS A 353 68.06 -16.53 -22.17
C LYS A 353 68.96 -17.74 -22.45
N VAL A 354 68.46 -18.74 -23.20
CA VAL A 354 69.23 -19.91 -23.63
C VAL A 354 70.45 -19.48 -24.45
N LYS A 355 70.27 -18.60 -25.44
CA LYS A 355 71.37 -18.08 -26.25
C LYS A 355 72.45 -17.36 -25.43
N LYS A 356 72.04 -16.46 -24.53
CA LYS A 356 72.99 -15.75 -23.65
C LYS A 356 73.82 -16.72 -22.80
N ARG A 357 73.17 -17.76 -22.27
CA ARG A 357 73.84 -18.78 -21.47
C ARG A 357 74.70 -19.71 -22.31
N GLU A 358 74.30 -20.02 -23.54
CA GLU A 358 75.17 -20.71 -24.50
C GLU A 358 76.47 -19.93 -24.72
N ASP A 359 76.37 -18.66 -25.06
CA ASP A 359 77.53 -17.79 -25.27
C ASP A 359 78.44 -17.78 -24.02
N THR A 360 77.83 -17.76 -22.83
CA THR A 360 78.53 -17.78 -21.55
C THR A 360 79.18 -19.14 -21.26
N LEU A 361 78.49 -20.25 -21.52
CA LEU A 361 79.01 -21.60 -21.31
C LEU A 361 80.20 -21.86 -22.22
N ARG A 362 80.12 -21.46 -23.49
CA ARG A 362 81.23 -21.54 -24.45
C ARG A 362 82.44 -20.75 -23.95
N ASN A 363 82.22 -19.54 -23.43
CA ASN A 363 83.30 -18.75 -22.83
C ASN A 363 83.92 -19.43 -21.60
N ILE A 364 83.10 -20.05 -20.73
CA ILE A 364 83.60 -20.81 -19.57
C ILE A 364 84.46 -21.99 -20.02
N ILE A 365 83.98 -22.80 -20.96
CA ILE A 365 84.70 -23.99 -21.46
C ILE A 365 86.06 -23.58 -22.03
N ASN A 366 86.11 -22.50 -22.80
CA ASN A 366 87.33 -22.04 -23.45
C ASN A 366 88.33 -21.39 -22.48
N THR A 367 87.86 -20.90 -21.33
CA THR A 367 88.69 -20.15 -20.38
C THR A 367 89.17 -21.00 -19.21
N TYR A 368 88.35 -21.95 -18.74
CA TYR A 368 88.58 -22.67 -17.49
C TYR A 368 88.68 -24.18 -17.71
N SER A 369 89.67 -24.82 -17.09
CA SER A 369 89.68 -26.27 -16.86
C SER A 369 88.98 -26.65 -15.55
N ARG A 370 89.00 -25.74 -14.58
CA ARG A 370 88.32 -25.82 -13.28
C ARG A 370 87.71 -24.46 -12.95
N ILE A 371 86.47 -24.45 -12.48
CA ILE A 371 85.79 -23.22 -12.05
C ILE A 371 85.05 -23.47 -10.74
N LYS A 372 85.10 -22.53 -9.80
CA LYS A 372 84.31 -22.62 -8.57
C LYS A 372 82.82 -22.72 -8.91
N LEU A 373 82.12 -23.63 -8.24
CA LEU A 373 80.69 -23.87 -8.45
C LEU A 373 79.86 -22.60 -8.28
N THR A 374 80.20 -21.75 -7.31
CA THR A 374 79.57 -20.44 -7.10
C THR A 374 79.71 -19.53 -8.31
N ASN A 375 80.93 -19.45 -8.88
CA ASN A 375 81.21 -18.58 -10.01
C ASN A 375 80.52 -19.09 -11.28
N MET A 376 80.51 -20.41 -11.50
CA MET A 376 79.80 -20.99 -12.64
C MET A 376 78.29 -20.79 -12.53
N ALA A 377 77.72 -20.92 -11.33
CA ALA A 377 76.29 -20.69 -11.10
C ALA A 377 75.92 -19.23 -11.38
N GLU A 378 76.73 -18.30 -10.88
CA GLU A 378 76.54 -16.86 -11.13
C GLU A 378 76.65 -16.52 -12.62
N LEU A 379 77.71 -16.98 -13.30
CA LEU A 379 77.92 -16.70 -14.73
C LEU A 379 76.80 -17.27 -15.60
N LEU A 380 76.35 -18.50 -15.31
CA LEU A 380 75.24 -19.12 -16.02
C LEU A 380 73.86 -18.69 -15.48
N GLU A 381 73.81 -17.70 -14.59
CA GLU A 381 72.58 -17.13 -14.02
C GLU A 381 71.65 -18.19 -13.38
N PHE A 382 72.20 -19.21 -12.73
CA PHE A 382 71.41 -20.12 -11.89
C PHE A 382 70.97 -19.40 -10.61
N GLU A 383 69.78 -19.69 -10.11
CA GLU A 383 69.26 -19.07 -8.88
C GLU A 383 70.05 -19.51 -7.65
N SER A 384 70.70 -20.69 -7.71
CA SER A 384 71.57 -21.19 -6.66
C SER A 384 72.61 -22.18 -7.17
N THR A 385 73.65 -22.42 -6.36
CA THR A 385 74.61 -23.50 -6.63
C THR A 385 73.96 -24.88 -6.60
N ILE A 386 72.90 -25.07 -5.81
CA ILE A 386 72.15 -26.33 -5.73
C ILE A 386 71.47 -26.62 -7.07
N GLU A 387 70.90 -25.59 -7.70
CA GLU A 387 70.28 -25.72 -9.01
C GLU A 387 71.30 -26.12 -10.08
N LEU A 388 72.46 -25.44 -10.09
CA LEU A 388 73.57 -25.81 -10.98
C LEU A 388 74.03 -27.25 -10.74
N GLN A 389 74.20 -27.68 -9.49
CA GLN A 389 74.60 -29.05 -9.16
C GLN A 389 73.58 -30.07 -9.68
N ARG A 390 72.28 -29.81 -9.49
CA ARG A 390 71.23 -30.69 -10.00
C ARG A 390 71.23 -30.76 -11.51
N TRP A 391 71.46 -29.64 -12.19
CA TRP A 391 71.60 -29.65 -13.63
C TRP A 391 72.79 -30.54 -14.04
N ILE A 392 73.98 -30.32 -13.45
CA ILE A 392 75.19 -31.12 -13.74
C ILE A 392 74.97 -32.61 -13.47
N LEU A 393 74.34 -32.98 -12.35
CA LEU A 393 74.07 -34.38 -11.98
C LEU A 393 73.05 -35.07 -12.88
N ASN A 394 72.18 -34.31 -13.54
CA ASN A 394 71.22 -34.86 -14.50
C ASN A 394 71.78 -34.92 -15.92
N LEU A 395 72.99 -34.40 -16.15
CA LEU A 395 73.66 -34.54 -17.43
C LEU A 395 74.02 -36.03 -17.66
N PRO A 396 73.99 -36.51 -18.91
CA PRO A 396 74.43 -37.86 -19.23
C PRO A 396 75.88 -38.10 -18.74
N ASP A 397 76.23 -39.32 -18.30
CA ASP A 397 77.53 -39.75 -17.71
C ASP A 397 78.80 -39.40 -18.53
N LYS A 398 78.67 -38.80 -19.71
CA LYS A 398 79.75 -38.39 -20.62
C LYS A 398 79.70 -36.92 -21.04
N SER A 399 78.91 -36.10 -20.37
CA SER A 399 78.69 -34.68 -20.68
C SER A 399 79.93 -33.80 -20.58
N GLY A 400 80.96 -34.24 -19.85
CA GLY A 400 82.24 -33.53 -19.72
C GLY A 400 82.29 -32.51 -18.60
N PHE A 401 81.28 -32.49 -17.72
CA PHE A 401 81.29 -31.74 -16.47
C PHE A 401 81.16 -32.70 -15.28
N TYR A 402 81.97 -32.51 -14.24
CA TYR A 402 81.79 -33.21 -12.96
C TYR A 402 82.19 -32.31 -11.80
N ILE A 403 81.63 -32.59 -10.63
CA ILE A 403 81.86 -31.79 -9.42
C ILE A 403 82.93 -32.49 -8.59
N GLU A 404 84.01 -31.77 -8.28
CA GLU A 404 85.09 -32.21 -7.37
C GLU A 404 85.20 -31.20 -6.22
N GLY A 405 84.65 -31.54 -5.06
CA GLY A 405 84.56 -30.63 -3.92
C GLY A 405 83.67 -29.41 -4.23
N SER A 406 84.27 -28.21 -4.23
CA SER A 406 83.57 -26.94 -4.51
C SER A 406 83.78 -26.44 -5.94
N GLU A 407 84.41 -27.23 -6.80
CA GLU A 407 84.75 -26.85 -8.18
C GLU A 407 84.03 -27.75 -9.17
N VAL A 408 83.69 -27.17 -10.32
CA VAL A 408 83.28 -27.90 -11.51
C VAL A 408 84.50 -28.10 -12.37
N VAL A 409 84.83 -29.35 -12.66
CA VAL A 409 85.92 -29.73 -13.54
C VAL A 409 85.37 -29.94 -14.95
N ILE A 410 86.02 -29.29 -15.92
CA ILE A 410 85.65 -29.28 -17.33
C ILE A 410 86.58 -30.23 -18.07
N ALA A 411 86.03 -31.26 -18.70
CA ALA A 411 86.81 -32.25 -19.41
C ALA A 411 87.52 -31.62 -20.62
N GLU A 412 88.82 -31.87 -20.76
CA GLU A 412 89.67 -31.35 -21.84
C GLU A 412 89.08 -31.58 -23.24
N LYS A 413 88.35 -32.69 -23.44
CA LYS A 413 87.68 -32.99 -24.70
C LYS A 413 86.67 -31.92 -25.14
N LEU A 414 86.07 -31.17 -24.22
CA LEU A 414 85.15 -30.06 -24.54
C LEU A 414 85.89 -28.80 -24.98
N GLN A 415 87.17 -28.67 -24.62
CA GLN A 415 88.01 -27.52 -24.96
C GLN A 415 88.65 -27.65 -26.35
N LYS A 416 88.54 -28.83 -26.98
CA LYS A 416 89.06 -29.07 -28.33
C LYS A 416 88.02 -28.61 -29.35
N GLU A 417 88.43 -27.84 -30.36
CA GLU A 417 87.59 -27.40 -31.49
C GLU A 417 87.27 -28.59 -32.43
N THR A 418 86.64 -29.62 -31.91
CA THR A 418 86.26 -30.85 -32.61
C THR A 418 84.76 -30.90 -32.81
N SER A 419 84.31 -31.58 -33.87
CA SER A 419 82.88 -31.84 -34.09
C SER A 419 82.22 -32.59 -32.93
N GLU A 420 82.98 -33.44 -32.22
CA GLU A 420 82.52 -34.15 -31.03
C GLU A 420 82.26 -33.20 -29.85
N ALA A 421 83.13 -32.21 -29.64
CA ALA A 421 82.96 -31.19 -28.61
C ALA A 421 81.74 -30.31 -28.90
N GLU A 422 81.57 -29.86 -30.15
CA GLU A 422 80.40 -29.09 -30.56
C GLU A 422 79.09 -29.89 -30.41
N ALA A 423 79.09 -31.17 -30.76
CA ALA A 423 77.93 -32.04 -30.54
C ALA A 423 77.63 -32.23 -29.05
N ALA A 424 78.65 -32.32 -28.19
CA ALA A 424 78.49 -32.40 -26.75
C ALA A 424 77.95 -31.09 -26.16
N ILE A 425 78.45 -29.93 -26.61
CA ILE A 425 77.95 -28.61 -26.21
C ILE A 425 76.50 -28.43 -26.65
N ALA A 426 76.16 -28.75 -27.90
CA ALA A 426 74.77 -28.67 -28.37
C ALA A 426 73.83 -29.55 -27.54
N LYS A 427 74.26 -30.76 -27.16
CA LYS A 427 73.49 -31.65 -26.29
C LYS A 427 73.28 -31.04 -24.89
N LEU A 428 74.33 -30.48 -24.30
CA LEU A 428 74.25 -29.78 -23.01
C LEU A 428 73.26 -28.62 -23.04
N LEU A 429 73.25 -27.84 -24.12
CA LEU A 429 72.34 -26.71 -24.29
C LEU A 429 70.89 -27.15 -24.46
N ASN A 430 70.65 -28.26 -25.16
CA ASN A 430 69.32 -28.83 -25.29
C ASN A 430 68.80 -29.39 -23.95
N ASP A 431 69.65 -30.13 -23.22
CA ASP A 431 69.31 -30.64 -21.88
C ASP A 431 69.02 -29.48 -20.91
N PHE A 432 69.73 -28.37 -21.09
CA PHE A 432 69.52 -27.15 -20.33
C PHE A 432 68.20 -26.43 -20.65
N GLU A 433 67.87 -26.29 -21.93
CA GLU A 433 66.58 -25.74 -22.36
C GLU A 433 65.43 -26.55 -21.77
N GLN A 434 65.53 -27.88 -21.82
CA GLN A 434 64.54 -28.78 -21.22
C GLN A 434 64.44 -28.60 -19.70
N PHE A 435 65.57 -28.50 -19.00
CA PHE A 435 65.61 -28.30 -17.54
C PHE A 435 64.86 -27.04 -17.09
N GLU A 436 65.00 -25.94 -17.82
CA GLU A 436 64.30 -24.68 -17.57
C GLU A 436 62.81 -24.74 -17.95
N GLN A 437 62.48 -25.34 -19.10
CA GLN A 437 61.08 -25.50 -19.55
C GLN A 437 60.25 -26.31 -18.57
N GLU A 438 60.83 -27.37 -18.01
CA GLU A 438 60.18 -28.25 -17.05
C GLU A 438 60.17 -27.66 -15.63
N GLY A 439 60.87 -26.54 -15.40
CA GLY A 439 61.00 -25.92 -14.09
C GLY A 439 61.70 -26.80 -13.05
N ARG A 440 62.49 -27.80 -13.48
CA ARG A 440 63.16 -28.77 -12.58
C ARG A 440 64.20 -28.12 -11.66
N GLY A 441 64.61 -26.89 -11.97
CA GLY A 441 65.52 -26.10 -11.16
C GLY A 441 64.87 -25.32 -10.01
N LYS A 442 63.55 -25.06 -10.06
CA LYS A 442 62.86 -24.27 -9.04
C LYS A 442 62.50 -25.15 -7.85
N VAL A 443 63.05 -24.82 -6.67
CA VAL A 443 62.76 -25.46 -5.38
C VAL A 443 61.56 -24.80 -4.72
#